data_AF-A0A0J1BHC6-F1
#
_entry.id   AF-A0A0J1BHC6-F1
#
_cell.length_a   1.000
_cell.length_b   1.000
_cell.length_c   1.000
_cell.angle_alpha   90.00
_cell.angle_beta   90.00
_cell.angle_gamma   90.00
#
_symmetry.space_group_name_H-M   'P 1'
#
loop_
_entity.id
_entity.type
_entity.pdbx_description
1 polymer ?
#
loop_
_entity_poly.entity_id
_entity_poly.type
_entity_poly.pdbx_seq_one_letter_code
_entity_poly.pdbx_strand_id
1 'polypeptide(L)'
;MSNESLSQNQVENLLKAMETANLDEEGAGAPTEKKDSADPSAPSQASDNTSVGSSAPGVGAAHPADSKPYSPGVPTGSRVTAYDFKRPERVGKDQMRAMHSLHESIARNFGASISGLLRTMIEVKLLSVDQLTYSEFVFSLDNPSCFNVIKPLPLEGHWVLDIAPGLAYSIIDRMLGGDPVPGETIRRPLTEIETRLMCRVVDLFLEQIVPAWQNVIHLEPSIHTTESNPQLAQIVPPNEVAILVGFEVLLGKNRGMMNLCIPFNSIEKYNAKLSRNGWVGYGKTNPTPQSRRKIADSIDAAPVDVVVTLARSKIRTSDLLDLSVGDIITTEQAANSALELSVQDVPKFSAIAGAYKGKKAAQIQATIEPKSREADEIDPEQELDDDSPTTSEAENAEADMEETLDVAPSKPAVPPKPKPVSKPVSRTK
;
A
#
# COMPACT_ATOMS: atom_id res chain seq x y z
N MET A 1 47.70 8.38 33.00
CA MET A 1 46.48 7.75 33.55
C MET A 1 45.30 8.45 32.89
N SER A 2 44.97 8.03 31.68
CA SER A 2 43.83 8.51 30.90
C SER A 2 42.87 7.33 30.79
N ASN A 3 41.74 7.43 31.48
CA ASN A 3 40.66 6.46 31.43
C ASN A 3 39.98 6.54 30.06
N GLU A 4 40.35 5.66 29.13
CA GLU A 4 39.52 5.39 27.96
C GLU A 4 38.43 4.39 28.35
N SER A 5 37.20 4.85 28.41
CA SER A 5 36.01 4.01 28.53
C SER A 5 35.78 3.29 27.19
N LEU A 6 35.85 1.96 27.21
CA LEU A 6 35.56 1.11 26.06
C LEU A 6 34.14 1.34 25.54
N SER A 7 33.99 1.34 24.21
CA SER A 7 32.70 1.44 23.52
C SER A 7 31.83 0.21 23.77
N GLN A 8 30.51 0.38 23.85
CA GLN A 8 29.53 -0.69 24.10
C GLN A 8 29.65 -1.86 23.09
N ASN A 9 30.01 -1.54 21.84
CA ASN A 9 30.26 -2.55 20.80
C ASN A 9 31.56 -3.35 21.02
N GLN A 10 32.57 -2.77 21.68
CA GLN A 10 33.80 -3.48 22.03
C GLN A 10 33.56 -4.45 23.19
N VAL A 11 32.67 -4.08 24.12
CA VAL A 11 32.26 -4.96 25.23
C VAL A 11 31.45 -6.14 24.71
N GLU A 12 30.49 -5.93 23.80
CA GLU A 12 29.72 -7.02 23.20
C GLU A 12 30.59 -7.97 22.37
N ASN A 13 31.55 -7.45 21.60
CA ASN A 13 32.47 -8.30 20.84
C ASN A 13 33.39 -9.13 21.74
N LEU A 14 33.83 -8.59 22.87
CA LEU A 14 34.62 -9.33 23.87
C LEU A 14 33.79 -10.42 24.56
N LEU A 15 32.54 -10.12 24.93
CA LEU A 15 31.62 -11.10 25.50
C LEU A 15 31.32 -12.25 24.54
N LYS A 16 31.07 -11.92 23.26
CA LYS A 16 30.82 -12.92 22.23
C LYS A 16 32.03 -13.80 21.94
N ALA A 17 33.24 -13.22 21.98
CA ALA A 17 34.50 -13.97 21.82
C ALA A 17 34.78 -14.92 23.00
N MET A 18 34.43 -14.50 24.23
CA MET A 18 34.55 -15.35 25.43
C MET A 18 33.51 -16.49 25.45
N GLU A 19 32.31 -16.24 24.94
CA GLU A 19 31.25 -17.26 24.84
C GLU A 19 31.58 -18.34 23.81
N THR A 20 32.22 -17.97 22.69
CA THR A 20 32.72 -18.93 21.70
C THR A 20 33.92 -19.74 22.19
N ALA A 21 34.77 -19.19 23.06
CA ALA A 21 35.93 -19.90 23.58
C ALA A 21 35.57 -20.99 24.61
N ASN A 22 34.41 -20.89 25.26
CA ASN A 22 33.93 -21.86 26.25
C ASN A 22 33.18 -23.06 25.65
N LEU A 23 32.92 -23.07 24.34
CA LEU A 23 32.18 -24.15 23.67
C LEU A 23 33.09 -25.19 22.98
N ASP A 24 34.41 -24.95 22.93
CA ASP A 24 35.36 -25.80 22.18
C ASP A 24 36.24 -26.73 23.06
N GLU A 25 36.01 -26.81 24.39
CA GLU A 25 36.80 -27.67 25.30
C GLU A 25 36.10 -28.96 25.80
N GLU A 26 34.90 -29.31 25.34
CA GLU A 26 34.30 -30.63 25.62
C GLU A 26 34.19 -31.51 24.36
N GLY A 27 35.19 -32.38 24.17
CA GLY A 27 35.01 -33.66 23.48
C GLY A 27 35.80 -33.87 22.19
N ALA A 28 37.09 -34.24 22.31
CA ALA A 28 37.84 -34.87 21.22
C ALA A 28 38.53 -36.15 21.71
N GLY A 29 37.86 -37.30 21.51
CA GLY A 29 38.43 -38.65 21.57
C GLY A 29 38.55 -39.21 20.14
N ALA A 30 39.72 -39.78 19.84
CA ALA A 30 40.22 -40.24 18.55
C ALA A 30 39.52 -41.53 17.99
N PRO A 31 39.83 -41.96 16.75
CA PRO A 31 38.86 -42.57 15.80
C PRO A 31 38.98 -44.09 15.60
N THR A 32 38.01 -44.68 14.89
CA THR A 32 38.15 -46.00 14.23
C THR A 32 37.50 -46.04 12.84
N GLU A 33 38.28 -46.49 11.85
CA GLU A 33 37.92 -46.77 10.46
C GLU A 33 37.25 -48.14 10.25
N LYS A 34 36.73 -48.32 9.01
CA LYS A 34 36.31 -49.54 8.27
C LYS A 34 34.81 -49.87 8.32
N LYS A 35 34.15 -50.36 7.27
CA LYS A 35 34.35 -50.46 5.80
C LYS A 35 33.09 -51.18 5.27
N ASP A 36 32.74 -50.93 4.01
CA ASP A 36 32.00 -51.81 3.09
C ASP A 36 30.48 -52.06 3.26
N SER A 37 29.76 -51.54 2.25
CA SER A 37 28.86 -52.28 1.33
C SER A 37 27.35 -52.40 1.58
N ALA A 38 26.64 -52.03 0.51
CA ALA A 38 25.44 -52.64 -0.08
C ALA A 38 24.04 -52.38 0.55
N ASP A 39 23.29 -51.57 -0.22
CA ASP A 39 21.84 -51.51 -0.48
C ASP A 39 21.20 -52.91 -0.77
N PRO A 40 19.87 -53.10 -0.99
CA PRO A 40 18.65 -52.36 -0.58
C PRO A 40 17.60 -53.29 0.10
N SER A 41 16.41 -52.74 0.39
CA SER A 41 15.07 -53.38 0.26
C SER A 41 14.23 -53.53 1.54
N ALA A 42 13.43 -52.49 1.84
CA ALA A 42 11.96 -52.47 1.92
C ALA A 42 11.20 -53.47 2.87
N PRO A 43 9.87 -53.32 3.09
CA PRO A 43 9.33 -52.96 4.41
C PRO A 43 8.29 -53.96 4.96
N SER A 44 7.89 -53.86 6.23
CA SER A 44 6.55 -54.27 6.71
C SER A 44 6.38 -53.94 8.20
N GLN A 45 5.36 -53.13 8.52
CA GLN A 45 4.14 -53.49 9.28
C GLN A 45 4.39 -53.73 10.78
N ALA A 46 3.97 -52.82 11.65
CA ALA A 46 2.60 -52.67 12.16
C ALA A 46 2.16 -53.82 13.07
N SER A 47 2.09 -53.56 14.37
CA SER A 47 1.14 -54.08 15.37
C SER A 47 1.55 -53.48 16.72
N ASP A 48 0.83 -52.50 17.24
CA ASP A 48 -0.33 -52.69 18.11
C ASP A 48 -0.13 -53.81 19.14
N ASN A 49 0.09 -53.42 20.40
CA ASN A 49 -0.81 -53.90 21.45
C ASN A 49 -0.73 -53.07 22.73
N THR A 50 -1.91 -52.55 23.04
CA THR A 50 -2.43 -52.10 24.33
C THR A 50 -2.22 -53.16 25.42
N SER A 51 -1.89 -52.74 26.64
CA SER A 51 -2.30 -53.47 27.83
C SER A 51 -2.62 -52.49 28.98
N VAL A 52 -3.74 -52.79 29.62
CA VAL A 52 -4.41 -52.03 30.68
C VAL A 52 -4.28 -52.82 31.99
N GLY A 53 -4.19 -52.09 33.11
CA GLY A 53 -4.53 -52.56 34.47
C GLY A 53 -3.48 -52.17 35.51
N SER A 54 -3.77 -51.81 36.76
CA SER A 54 -5.00 -51.49 37.49
C SER A 54 -4.56 -51.01 38.90
N SER A 55 -5.31 -50.08 39.51
CA SER A 55 -5.56 -49.86 40.97
C SER A 55 -4.37 -49.60 41.94
N ALA A 56 -4.12 -48.39 42.48
CA ALA A 56 -4.79 -47.61 43.57
C ALA A 56 -4.01 -47.69 44.92
N PRO A 57 -4.25 -46.84 45.94
CA PRO A 57 -4.15 -45.37 45.98
C PRO A 57 -3.21 -44.88 47.13
N GLY A 58 -2.70 -43.65 47.06
CA GLY A 58 -1.92 -43.02 48.13
C GLY A 58 -2.19 -41.52 48.23
N VAL A 59 -2.69 -41.08 49.37
CA VAL A 59 -3.10 -39.71 49.71
C VAL A 59 -1.86 -38.87 50.06
N GLY A 60 -1.74 -37.65 49.53
CA GLY A 60 -0.70 -36.71 49.97
C GLY A 60 -0.72 -35.35 49.27
N ALA A 61 -1.32 -34.37 49.95
CA ALA A 61 -1.04 -32.93 49.96
C ALA A 61 -1.12 -32.10 48.67
N ALA A 62 -1.99 -31.09 48.74
CA ALA A 62 -2.23 -30.05 47.76
C ALA A 62 -1.08 -29.03 47.63
N HIS A 63 -0.76 -28.67 46.38
CA HIS A 63 -0.09 -27.42 46.01
C HIS A 63 -0.95 -26.70 44.96
N PRO A 64 -1.00 -25.35 44.98
CA PRO A 64 -1.92 -24.58 44.15
C PRO A 64 -1.49 -24.56 42.68
N ALA A 65 -2.49 -24.45 41.80
CA ALA A 65 -2.38 -24.56 40.36
C ALA A 65 -1.55 -23.43 39.71
N ASP A 66 -0.45 -23.81 39.06
CA ASP A 66 0.17 -23.01 37.99
C ASP A 66 -0.63 -23.24 36.69
N SER A 67 -1.47 -22.27 36.34
CA SER A 67 -2.14 -22.22 35.03
C SER A 67 -1.13 -21.85 33.94
N LYS A 68 -0.63 -22.85 33.22
CA LYS A 68 0.06 -22.61 31.94
C LYS A 68 -0.88 -21.91 30.96
N PRO A 69 -0.50 -20.80 30.31
CA PRO A 69 -1.32 -20.17 29.28
C PRO A 69 -1.45 -21.11 28.08
N TYR A 70 -2.69 -21.28 27.62
CA TYR A 70 -3.05 -22.01 26.42
C TYR A 70 -2.44 -21.31 25.19
N SER A 71 -1.42 -21.91 24.58
CA SER A 71 -0.95 -21.52 23.25
C SER A 71 -1.65 -22.38 22.20
N PRO A 72 -2.47 -21.79 21.29
CA PRO A 72 -3.03 -22.53 20.16
C PRO A 72 -1.87 -23.05 19.29
N GLY A 73 -1.87 -24.35 19.03
CA GLY A 73 -0.85 -25.00 18.20
C GLY A 73 -0.79 -24.39 16.81
N VAL A 74 0.29 -23.68 16.51
CA VAL A 74 0.65 -23.28 15.16
C VAL A 74 1.06 -24.55 14.40
N PRO A 75 0.51 -24.83 13.20
CA PRO A 75 0.90 -25.99 12.42
C PRO A 75 2.39 -25.96 12.11
N THR A 76 3.10 -27.04 12.46
CA THR A 76 4.54 -27.21 12.21
C THR A 76 4.78 -27.18 10.69
N GLY A 77 5.26 -26.05 10.18
CA GLY A 77 5.52 -25.83 8.75
C GLY A 77 5.11 -24.46 8.21
N SER A 78 4.35 -23.65 8.96
CA SER A 78 4.10 -22.26 8.55
C SER A 78 5.33 -21.41 8.85
N ARG A 79 5.95 -20.82 7.81
CA ARG A 79 6.94 -19.74 7.98
C ARG A 79 6.24 -18.59 8.72
N VAL A 80 6.55 -18.44 9.99
CA VAL A 80 6.13 -17.31 10.81
C VAL A 80 6.96 -16.12 10.37
N THR A 81 6.37 -15.23 9.58
CA THR A 81 6.98 -13.94 9.25
C THR A 81 6.59 -12.94 10.34
N ALA A 82 7.58 -12.32 10.99
CA ALA A 82 7.32 -11.26 11.95
C ALA A 82 6.57 -10.10 11.26
N TYR A 83 5.37 -9.78 11.74
CA TYR A 83 4.54 -8.71 11.20
C TYR A 83 4.66 -7.48 12.11
N ASP A 84 5.20 -6.39 11.57
CA ASP A 84 5.36 -5.14 12.32
C ASP A 84 4.07 -4.32 12.25
N PHE A 85 3.28 -4.35 13.32
CA PHE A 85 2.04 -3.59 13.45
C PHE A 85 2.24 -2.06 13.42
N LYS A 86 3.48 -1.56 13.57
CA LYS A 86 3.80 -0.13 13.42
C LYS A 86 3.91 0.30 11.94
N ARG A 87 4.04 -0.66 11.03
CA ARG A 87 4.10 -0.44 9.58
C ARG A 87 3.01 -1.26 8.89
N PRO A 88 1.72 -0.85 8.94
CA PRO A 88 0.70 -1.52 8.15
C PRO A 88 1.14 -1.56 6.68
N GLU A 89 1.12 -2.75 6.06
CA GLU A 89 1.40 -2.93 4.63
C GLU A 89 0.41 -2.07 3.82
N ARG A 90 0.82 -0.83 3.46
CA ARG A 90 0.01 0.07 2.62
C ARG A 90 -0.23 -0.51 1.21
N VAL A 91 0.67 -1.40 0.76
CA VAL A 91 0.59 -2.11 -0.51
C VAL A 91 0.10 -3.54 -0.27
N GLY A 92 -1.02 -3.90 -0.90
CA GLY A 92 -1.58 -5.25 -0.77
C GLY A 92 -0.72 -6.31 -1.47
N LYS A 93 -0.74 -7.55 -0.97
CA LYS A 93 0.03 -8.68 -1.54
C LYS A 93 -0.25 -8.95 -3.03
N ASP A 94 -1.49 -8.77 -3.46
CA ASP A 94 -1.87 -8.93 -4.88
C ASP A 94 -1.24 -7.84 -5.76
N GLN A 95 -1.08 -6.63 -5.22
CA GLN A 95 -0.44 -5.51 -5.92
C GLN A 95 1.05 -5.79 -6.07
N MET A 96 1.72 -6.27 -5.01
CA MET A 96 3.13 -6.67 -5.07
C MET A 96 3.37 -7.76 -6.12
N ARG A 97 2.47 -8.75 -6.21
CA ARG A 97 2.53 -9.77 -7.28
C ARG A 97 2.34 -9.19 -8.67
N ALA A 98 1.38 -8.29 -8.86
CA ALA A 98 1.16 -7.61 -10.13
C ALA A 98 2.40 -6.78 -10.53
N MET A 99 3.00 -6.07 -9.58
CA MET A 99 4.23 -5.31 -9.78
C MET A 99 5.39 -6.22 -10.18
N HIS A 100 5.54 -7.38 -9.54
CA HIS A 100 6.54 -8.38 -9.91
C HIS A 100 6.38 -8.81 -11.38
N SER A 101 5.18 -9.27 -11.77
CA SER A 101 4.92 -9.73 -13.15
C SER A 101 5.13 -8.62 -14.19
N LEU A 102 4.73 -7.37 -13.87
CA LEU A 102 4.93 -6.22 -14.75
C LEU A 102 6.42 -5.93 -14.97
N HIS A 103 7.19 -5.86 -13.89
CA HIS A 103 8.61 -5.51 -13.96
C HIS A 103 9.48 -6.66 -14.47
N GLU A 104 9.06 -7.92 -14.34
CA GLU A 104 9.72 -9.04 -15.00
C GLU A 104 9.66 -8.94 -16.52
N SER A 105 8.53 -8.48 -17.08
CA SER A 105 8.43 -8.20 -18.51
C SER A 105 9.33 -7.02 -18.92
N ILE A 106 9.40 -5.96 -18.10
CA ILE A 106 10.27 -4.80 -18.35
C ILE A 106 11.73 -5.22 -18.37
N ALA A 107 12.18 -6.02 -17.39
CA ALA A 107 13.55 -6.52 -17.30
C ALA A 107 13.96 -7.24 -18.59
N ARG A 108 13.13 -8.18 -19.05
CA ARG A 108 13.38 -8.96 -20.29
C ARG A 108 13.47 -8.08 -21.53
N ASN A 109 12.52 -7.16 -21.69
CA ASN A 109 12.47 -6.28 -22.86
C ASN A 109 13.63 -5.27 -22.85
N PHE A 110 13.94 -4.71 -21.68
CA PHE A 110 15.08 -3.82 -21.50
C PHE A 110 16.40 -4.53 -21.80
N GLY A 111 16.59 -5.76 -21.32
CA GLY A 111 17.76 -6.58 -21.62
C GLY A 111 17.98 -6.77 -23.13
N ALA A 112 16.90 -7.01 -23.89
CA ALA A 112 16.98 -7.09 -25.35
C ALA A 112 17.36 -5.74 -25.99
N SER A 113 16.71 -4.66 -25.57
CA SER A 113 16.96 -3.31 -26.10
C SER A 113 18.39 -2.83 -25.81
N ILE A 114 18.87 -2.97 -24.57
CA ILE A 114 20.22 -2.54 -24.18
C ILE A 114 21.30 -3.42 -24.83
N SER A 115 21.03 -4.71 -25.02
CA SER A 115 21.93 -5.59 -25.78
C SER A 115 22.11 -5.11 -27.22
N GLY A 116 21.02 -4.64 -27.85
CA GLY A 116 21.05 -4.04 -29.18
C GLY A 116 21.87 -2.74 -29.22
N LEU A 117 21.69 -1.86 -28.22
CA LEU A 117 22.44 -0.61 -28.11
C LEU A 117 23.95 -0.84 -27.94
N LEU A 118 24.33 -1.77 -27.07
CA LEU A 118 25.73 -2.04 -26.71
C LEU A 118 26.41 -3.10 -27.58
N ARG A 119 25.67 -3.73 -28.51
CA ARG A 119 26.12 -4.86 -29.35
C ARG A 119 26.80 -5.98 -28.54
N THR A 120 26.31 -6.22 -27.34
CA THR A 120 26.83 -7.22 -26.39
C THR A 120 25.64 -7.93 -25.74
N MET A 121 25.77 -9.22 -25.44
CA MET A 121 24.74 -9.96 -24.71
C MET A 121 24.64 -9.45 -23.26
N ILE A 122 23.48 -8.91 -22.89
CA ILE A 122 23.17 -8.40 -21.56
C ILE A 122 21.96 -9.15 -21.03
N GLU A 123 22.10 -9.73 -19.85
CA GLU A 123 21.01 -10.39 -19.15
C GLU A 123 20.53 -9.47 -18.02
N VAL A 124 19.23 -9.20 -17.98
CA VAL A 124 18.60 -8.39 -16.93
C VAL A 124 17.58 -9.26 -16.22
N LYS A 125 17.74 -9.43 -14.91
CA LYS A 125 16.86 -10.22 -14.04
C LYS A 125 16.18 -9.32 -13.03
N LEU A 126 14.90 -9.60 -12.78
CA LEU A 126 14.21 -9.04 -11.63
C LEU A 126 14.70 -9.78 -10.38
N LEU A 127 15.30 -9.06 -9.43
CA LEU A 127 15.84 -9.62 -8.19
C LEU A 127 14.74 -9.69 -7.11
N SER A 128 14.08 -8.56 -6.87
CA SER A 128 13.02 -8.46 -5.87
C SER A 128 12.08 -7.28 -6.15
N VAL A 129 10.89 -7.35 -5.54
CA VAL A 129 9.95 -6.24 -5.44
C VAL A 129 9.56 -6.15 -3.97
N ASP A 130 10.08 -5.13 -3.30
CA ASP A 130 9.98 -4.96 -1.85
C ASP A 130 9.30 -3.63 -1.51
N GLN A 131 8.72 -3.57 -0.31
CA GLN A 131 8.14 -2.35 0.23
C GLN A 131 9.06 -1.82 1.33
N LEU A 132 9.48 -0.56 1.21
CA LEU A 132 10.29 0.13 2.22
C LEU A 132 9.98 1.63 2.26
N THR A 133 10.53 2.34 3.24
CA THR A 133 10.40 3.81 3.27
C THR A 133 11.38 4.45 2.28
N TYR A 134 11.03 5.65 1.80
CA TYR A 134 11.93 6.40 0.91
C TYR A 134 13.31 6.65 1.54
N SER A 135 13.37 6.88 2.86
CA SER A 135 14.63 6.99 3.59
C SER A 135 15.49 5.73 3.50
N GLU A 136 14.90 4.55 3.74
CA GLU A 136 15.59 3.26 3.65
C GLU A 136 16.16 3.03 2.26
N PHE A 137 15.42 3.44 1.21
CA PHE A 137 15.89 3.36 -0.16
C PHE A 137 17.10 4.26 -0.38
N VAL A 138 17.00 5.56 -0.07
CA VAL A 138 18.10 6.52 -0.26
C VAL A 138 19.35 6.13 0.53
N PHE A 139 19.19 5.58 1.75
CA PHE A 139 20.31 5.09 2.56
C PHE A 139 20.93 3.77 2.05
N SER A 140 20.21 3.00 1.23
CA SER A 140 20.73 1.76 0.64
C SER A 140 21.61 2.00 -0.60
N LEU A 141 21.59 3.22 -1.16
CA LEU A 141 22.31 3.56 -2.38
C LEU A 141 23.76 3.96 -2.11
N ASP A 142 24.61 3.72 -3.11
CA ASP A 142 25.97 4.26 -3.12
C ASP A 142 25.96 5.78 -3.25
N ASN A 143 27.00 6.44 -2.71
CA ASN A 143 27.21 7.86 -2.92
C ASN A 143 28.68 8.08 -3.33
N PRO A 144 28.97 8.53 -4.56
CA PRO A 144 28.03 8.96 -5.61
C PRO A 144 27.33 7.79 -6.31
N SER A 145 26.13 8.03 -6.87
CA SER A 145 25.39 7.11 -7.74
C SER A 145 24.75 7.82 -8.94
N CYS A 146 24.32 7.07 -9.96
CA CYS A 146 23.56 7.62 -11.08
C CYS A 146 22.06 7.65 -10.71
N PHE A 147 21.65 8.72 -10.04
CA PHE A 147 20.30 8.89 -9.51
C PHE A 147 19.43 9.69 -10.48
N ASN A 148 18.42 9.06 -11.07
CA ASN A 148 17.57 9.71 -12.09
C ASN A 148 16.16 9.91 -11.55
N VAL A 149 15.72 11.17 -11.47
CA VAL A 149 14.35 11.53 -11.14
C VAL A 149 13.51 11.51 -12.41
N ILE A 150 12.47 10.69 -12.41
CA ILE A 150 11.57 10.46 -13.54
C ILE A 150 10.22 11.10 -13.22
N LYS A 151 9.63 11.76 -14.21
CA LYS A 151 8.26 12.27 -14.15
C LYS A 151 7.34 11.36 -14.98
N PRO A 152 6.50 10.53 -14.34
CA PRO A 152 5.63 9.57 -15.01
C PRO A 152 4.27 10.19 -15.36
N LEU A 153 4.18 11.05 -16.38
CA LEU A 153 2.88 11.63 -16.79
C LEU A 153 1.91 10.52 -17.22
N PRO A 154 0.60 10.60 -16.88
CA PRO A 154 -0.11 11.67 -16.17
C PRO A 154 -0.17 11.45 -14.64
N LEU A 155 0.63 10.55 -14.06
CA LEU A 155 0.66 10.36 -12.61
C LEU A 155 1.25 11.59 -11.91
N GLU A 156 0.73 11.85 -10.72
CA GLU A 156 1.25 12.88 -9.82
C GLU A 156 2.44 12.31 -9.04
N GLY A 157 3.49 13.12 -8.87
CA GLY A 157 4.71 12.73 -8.17
C GLY A 157 5.87 12.37 -9.11
N HIS A 158 6.92 11.83 -8.52
CA HIS A 158 8.16 11.46 -9.21
C HIS A 158 8.54 10.03 -8.86
N TRP A 159 9.15 9.34 -9.82
CA TRP A 159 9.81 8.06 -9.61
C TRP A 159 11.32 8.26 -9.61
N VAL A 160 12.05 7.28 -9.09
CA VAL A 160 13.52 7.31 -9.11
C VAL A 160 14.02 6.04 -9.77
N LEU A 161 14.93 6.19 -10.73
CA LEU A 161 15.75 5.10 -11.25
C LEU A 161 17.20 5.35 -10.88
N ASP A 162 17.72 4.49 -10.01
CA ASP A 162 19.11 4.46 -9.61
C ASP A 162 19.87 3.37 -10.37
N ILE A 163 21.06 3.69 -10.84
CA ILE A 163 21.98 2.74 -11.48
C ILE A 163 23.30 2.77 -10.72
N ALA A 164 23.70 1.62 -10.18
CA ALA A 164 24.93 1.51 -9.39
C ALA A 164 26.15 1.97 -10.23
N PRO A 165 27.11 2.72 -9.66
CA PRO A 165 28.26 3.27 -10.38
C PRO A 165 29.03 2.26 -11.21
N GLY A 166 29.29 1.07 -10.65
CA GLY A 166 30.03 0.01 -11.36
C GLY A 166 29.34 -0.44 -12.65
N LEU A 167 28.00 -0.48 -12.65
CA LEU A 167 27.22 -0.77 -13.85
C LEU A 167 27.23 0.41 -14.83
N ALA A 168 27.04 1.63 -14.33
CA ALA A 168 27.03 2.84 -15.15
C ALA A 168 28.36 3.00 -15.92
N TYR A 169 29.50 2.87 -15.25
CA TYR A 169 30.82 2.93 -15.88
C TYR A 169 31.03 1.81 -16.91
N SER A 170 30.63 0.58 -16.58
CA SER A 170 30.75 -0.54 -17.51
C SER A 170 29.94 -0.32 -18.79
N ILE A 171 28.76 0.30 -18.68
CA ILE A 171 27.91 0.67 -19.82
C ILE A 171 28.55 1.80 -20.63
N ILE A 172 29.03 2.85 -19.97
CA ILE A 172 29.70 4.00 -20.60
C ILE A 172 30.91 3.54 -21.41
N ASP A 173 31.80 2.74 -20.81
CA ASP A 173 33.01 2.24 -21.48
C ASP A 173 32.65 1.48 -22.76
N ARG A 174 31.62 0.61 -22.69
CA ARG A 174 31.13 -0.11 -23.87
C ARG A 174 30.54 0.82 -24.92
N MET A 175 29.82 1.87 -24.54
CA MET A 175 29.29 2.87 -25.47
C MET A 175 30.39 3.67 -26.17
N LEU A 176 31.53 3.87 -25.50
CA LEU A 176 32.71 4.56 -26.04
C LEU A 176 33.66 3.62 -26.80
N GLY A 177 33.33 2.32 -26.88
CA GLY A 177 34.10 1.31 -27.63
C GLY A 177 35.18 0.59 -26.82
N GLY A 178 35.21 0.77 -25.50
CA GLY A 178 36.08 0.05 -24.59
C GLY A 178 35.55 -1.34 -24.20
N ASP A 179 36.40 -2.11 -23.50
CA ASP A 179 36.02 -3.37 -22.85
C ASP A 179 36.14 -3.22 -21.33
N PRO A 180 35.02 -3.25 -20.59
CA PRO A 180 35.04 -2.94 -19.16
C PRO A 180 35.75 -4.05 -18.38
N VAL A 181 36.79 -3.68 -17.63
CA VAL A 181 37.57 -4.61 -16.81
C VAL A 181 36.79 -4.96 -15.53
N PRO A 182 36.62 -6.24 -15.20
CA PRO A 182 35.93 -6.62 -13.96
C PRO A 182 36.63 -6.15 -12.70
N GLY A 183 35.87 -5.55 -11.78
CA GLY A 183 36.34 -5.18 -10.45
C GLY A 183 36.93 -3.76 -10.33
N GLU A 184 37.04 -3.02 -11.43
CA GLU A 184 37.47 -1.61 -11.39
C GLU A 184 36.28 -0.71 -11.00
N THR A 185 36.06 -0.52 -9.70
CA THR A 185 35.00 0.37 -9.20
C THR A 185 35.51 1.80 -9.11
N ILE A 186 35.22 2.60 -10.13
CA ILE A 186 35.46 4.05 -10.10
C ILE A 186 34.44 4.68 -9.14
N ARG A 187 34.91 5.34 -8.08
CA ARG A 187 34.07 6.02 -7.07
C ARG A 187 34.13 7.54 -7.25
N ARG A 188 33.67 8.04 -8.39
CA ARG A 188 33.57 9.49 -8.67
C ARG A 188 32.18 9.81 -9.26
N PRO A 189 31.72 11.07 -9.19
CA PRO A 189 30.51 11.46 -9.91
C PRO A 189 30.71 11.38 -11.43
N LEU A 190 29.62 11.14 -12.14
CA LEU A 190 29.61 11.14 -13.61
C LEU A 190 29.89 12.57 -14.12
N THR A 191 30.72 12.67 -15.15
CA THR A 191 30.91 13.91 -15.90
C THR A 191 29.67 14.24 -16.73
N GLU A 192 29.57 15.47 -17.22
CA GLU A 192 28.43 15.88 -18.05
C GLU A 192 28.24 15.02 -19.31
N ILE A 193 29.34 14.61 -19.96
CA ILE A 193 29.30 13.74 -21.14
C ILE A 193 28.80 12.34 -20.76
N GLU A 194 29.30 11.79 -19.65
CA GLU A 194 28.89 10.49 -19.13
C GLU A 194 27.41 10.47 -18.72
N THR A 195 26.94 11.53 -18.06
CA THR A 195 25.52 11.70 -17.71
C THR A 195 24.66 11.71 -18.97
N ARG A 196 25.05 12.41 -20.03
CA ARG A 196 24.30 12.40 -21.31
C ARG A 196 24.26 11.02 -21.96
N LEU A 197 25.33 10.23 -21.84
CA LEU A 197 25.33 8.84 -22.32
C LEU A 197 24.37 7.98 -21.50
N MET A 198 24.38 8.13 -20.17
CA MET A 198 23.47 7.40 -19.29
C MET A 198 22.01 7.79 -19.48
N CYS A 199 21.69 9.05 -19.79
CA CYS A 199 20.32 9.45 -20.12
C CYS A 199 19.75 8.62 -21.28
N ARG A 200 20.56 8.27 -22.30
CA ARG A 200 20.11 7.42 -23.41
C ARG A 200 19.73 6.01 -22.96
N VAL A 201 20.42 5.49 -21.94
CA VAL A 201 20.15 4.18 -21.36
C VAL A 201 18.89 4.23 -20.51
N VAL A 202 18.72 5.31 -19.74
CA VAL A 202 17.51 5.57 -18.95
C VAL A 202 16.30 5.72 -19.88
N ASP A 203 16.39 6.51 -20.94
CA ASP A 203 15.31 6.67 -21.94
C ASP A 203 14.92 5.31 -22.54
N LEU A 204 15.90 4.47 -22.87
CA LEU A 204 15.65 3.12 -23.37
C LEU A 204 14.91 2.24 -22.36
N PHE A 205 15.18 2.41 -21.05
CA PHE A 205 14.44 1.75 -19.98
C PHE A 205 13.00 2.30 -19.89
N LEU A 206 12.83 3.62 -19.94
CA LEU A 206 11.54 4.29 -19.89
C LEU A 206 10.62 3.88 -21.05
N GLU A 207 11.17 3.69 -22.26
CA GLU A 207 10.44 3.15 -23.41
C GLU A 207 9.81 1.77 -23.14
N GLN A 208 10.44 0.94 -22.29
CA GLN A 208 9.90 -0.37 -21.92
C GLN A 208 8.84 -0.31 -20.81
N ILE A 209 8.82 0.76 -20.01
CA ILE A 209 7.78 0.99 -19.00
C ILE A 209 6.43 1.20 -19.66
N VAL A 210 6.37 1.99 -20.74
CA VAL A 210 5.13 2.37 -21.43
C VAL A 210 4.25 1.16 -21.81
N PRO A 211 4.73 0.16 -22.59
CA PRO A 211 3.91 -0.98 -22.98
C PRO A 211 3.56 -1.89 -21.79
N ALA A 212 4.45 -2.01 -20.80
CA ALA A 212 4.19 -2.82 -19.61
C ALA A 212 3.03 -2.23 -18.78
N TRP A 213 3.02 -0.91 -18.59
CA TRP A 213 2.02 -0.21 -17.79
C TRP A 213 0.71 0.08 -18.54
N GLN A 214 0.67 -0.08 -19.87
CA GLN A 214 -0.49 0.23 -20.72
C GLN A 214 -1.81 -0.39 -20.24
N ASN A 215 -1.76 -1.56 -19.58
CA ASN A 215 -2.94 -2.24 -19.04
C ASN A 215 -3.53 -1.59 -17.78
N VAL A 216 -2.76 -0.74 -17.10
CA VAL A 216 -3.12 0.00 -15.89
C VAL A 216 -3.41 1.46 -16.26
N ILE A 217 -2.45 2.10 -16.92
CA ILE A 217 -2.49 3.50 -17.36
C ILE A 217 -1.52 3.72 -18.53
N HIS A 218 -1.87 4.60 -19.45
CA HIS A 218 -0.94 5.04 -20.49
C HIS A 218 0.04 6.05 -19.88
N LEU A 219 1.32 5.70 -19.81
CA LEU A 219 2.38 6.54 -19.24
C LEU A 219 3.21 7.20 -20.35
N GLU A 220 3.61 8.44 -20.09
CA GLU A 220 4.60 9.20 -20.86
C GLU A 220 5.75 9.60 -19.90
N PRO A 221 6.59 8.63 -19.48
CA PRO A 221 7.67 8.89 -18.55
C PRO A 221 8.77 9.72 -19.21
N SER A 222 9.31 10.71 -18.50
CA SER A 222 10.44 11.53 -18.94
C SER A 222 11.43 11.78 -17.80
N ILE A 223 12.71 11.95 -18.14
CA ILE A 223 13.75 12.29 -17.17
C ILE A 223 13.57 13.77 -16.78
N HIS A 224 13.37 14.03 -15.48
CA HIS A 224 13.26 15.38 -14.95
C HIS A 224 14.63 15.95 -14.60
N THR A 225 15.43 15.18 -13.85
CA THR A 225 16.76 15.58 -13.38
C THR A 225 17.60 14.35 -13.10
N THR A 226 18.90 14.43 -13.34
CA THR A 226 19.88 13.41 -12.94
C THR A 226 20.82 14.01 -11.92
N GLU A 227 20.97 13.33 -10.78
CA GLU A 227 21.80 13.73 -9.67
C GLU A 227 22.88 12.69 -9.39
N SER A 228 24.03 13.14 -8.87
CA SER A 228 25.10 12.24 -8.42
C SER A 228 24.99 11.85 -6.94
N ASN A 229 24.29 12.67 -6.14
CA ASN A 229 24.12 12.43 -4.72
C ASN A 229 22.64 12.16 -4.42
N PRO A 230 22.27 10.91 -4.05
CA PRO A 230 20.89 10.55 -3.72
C PRO A 230 20.26 11.40 -2.60
N GLN A 231 21.08 11.94 -1.68
CA GLN A 231 20.58 12.71 -0.54
C GLN A 231 20.09 14.12 -0.91
N LEU A 232 20.47 14.64 -2.09
CA LEU A 232 20.04 15.96 -2.57
C LEU A 232 18.64 15.92 -3.21
N ALA A 233 18.23 14.77 -3.75
CA ALA A 233 16.97 14.60 -4.45
C ALA A 233 15.87 14.12 -3.51
N GLN A 234 15.23 15.04 -2.78
CA GLN A 234 14.11 14.72 -1.90
C GLN A 234 12.78 14.88 -2.64
N ILE A 235 12.36 13.86 -3.38
CA ILE A 235 11.10 13.88 -4.15
C ILE A 235 9.85 13.68 -3.28
N VAL A 236 9.98 12.99 -2.15
CA VAL A 236 8.90 12.67 -1.22
C VAL A 236 9.40 12.73 0.23
N PRO A 237 8.50 12.82 1.24
CA PRO A 237 8.89 12.74 2.63
C PRO A 237 9.67 11.45 2.96
N PRO A 238 10.66 11.47 3.87
CA PRO A 238 11.51 10.30 4.14
C PRO A 238 10.74 9.07 4.65
N ASN A 239 9.62 9.30 5.35
CA ASN A 239 8.77 8.24 5.92
C ASN A 239 7.71 7.74 4.93
N GLU A 240 7.66 8.29 3.71
CA GLU A 240 6.70 7.85 2.71
C GLU A 240 7.03 6.43 2.26
N VAL A 241 5.99 5.60 2.13
CA VAL A 241 6.12 4.22 1.66
C VAL A 241 6.37 4.21 0.16
N ALA A 242 7.36 3.45 -0.27
CA ALA A 242 7.69 3.24 -1.67
C ALA A 242 7.83 1.75 -1.99
N ILE A 243 7.54 1.41 -3.25
CA ILE A 243 7.82 0.11 -3.83
C ILE A 243 9.19 0.21 -4.49
N LEU A 244 10.11 -0.65 -4.06
CA LEU A 244 11.42 -0.81 -4.66
C LEU A 244 11.43 -2.03 -5.56
N VAL A 245 11.84 -1.83 -6.80
CA VAL A 245 12.03 -2.89 -7.79
C VAL A 245 13.52 -2.98 -8.07
N GLY A 246 14.14 -4.07 -7.61
CA GLY A 246 15.56 -4.33 -7.81
C GLY A 246 15.81 -5.16 -9.06
N PHE A 247 16.66 -4.68 -9.95
CA PHE A 247 17.12 -5.39 -11.14
C PHE A 247 18.60 -5.71 -11.02
N GLU A 248 18.95 -6.94 -11.39
CA GLU A 248 20.32 -7.36 -11.60
C GLU A 248 20.64 -7.32 -13.09
N VAL A 249 21.73 -6.64 -13.45
CA VAL A 249 22.22 -6.55 -14.82
C VAL A 249 23.57 -7.23 -14.93
N LEU A 250 23.66 -8.19 -15.85
CA LEU A 250 24.87 -8.94 -16.17
C LEU A 250 25.37 -8.53 -17.56
N LEU A 251 26.50 -7.82 -17.59
CA LEU A 251 27.20 -7.38 -18.80
C LEU A 251 28.50 -8.19 -18.94
N GLY A 252 28.41 -9.35 -19.61
CA GLY A 252 29.54 -10.27 -19.74
C GLY A 252 30.03 -10.78 -18.39
N LYS A 253 31.16 -10.26 -17.90
CA LYS A 253 31.74 -10.61 -16.59
C LYS A 253 31.37 -9.60 -15.49
N ASN A 254 30.80 -8.46 -15.85
CA ASN A 254 30.40 -7.42 -14.92
C ASN A 254 28.97 -7.64 -14.46
N ARG A 255 28.72 -7.41 -13.17
CA ARG A 255 27.41 -7.47 -12.54
C ARG A 255 27.17 -6.15 -11.84
N GLY A 256 25.96 -5.62 -11.93
CA GLY A 256 25.56 -4.50 -11.12
C GLY A 256 24.06 -4.39 -10.95
N MET A 257 23.65 -3.53 -10.02
CA MET A 257 22.27 -3.35 -9.63
C MET A 257 21.69 -2.09 -10.28
N MET A 258 20.42 -2.15 -10.61
CA MET A 258 19.60 -1.03 -11.03
C MET A 258 18.30 -1.07 -10.23
N ASN A 259 17.92 0.03 -9.62
CA ASN A 259 16.82 0.09 -8.67
C ASN A 259 15.78 1.12 -9.12
N LEU A 260 14.54 0.69 -9.28
CA LEU A 260 13.41 1.58 -9.56
C LEU A 260 12.58 1.75 -8.29
N CYS A 261 12.50 2.98 -7.78
CA CYS A 261 11.69 3.35 -6.62
C CYS A 261 10.43 4.10 -7.08
N ILE A 262 9.27 3.55 -6.70
CA ILE A 262 7.94 4.06 -7.02
C ILE A 262 7.24 4.42 -5.70
N PRO A 263 7.16 5.72 -5.35
CA PRO A 263 6.41 6.16 -4.18
C PRO A 263 4.93 5.76 -4.26
N PHE A 264 4.37 5.27 -3.15
CA PHE A 264 3.02 4.73 -3.12
C PHE A 264 1.95 5.79 -3.44
N ASN A 265 2.13 7.03 -2.97
CA ASN A 265 1.26 8.16 -3.30
C ASN A 265 1.04 8.36 -4.81
N SER A 266 2.04 8.05 -5.65
CA SER A 266 1.95 8.23 -7.11
C SER A 266 1.01 7.22 -7.78
N ILE A 267 0.82 6.05 -7.17
CA ILE A 267 0.03 4.93 -7.71
C ILE A 267 -1.28 4.68 -6.95
N GLU A 268 -1.50 5.35 -5.81
CA GLU A 268 -2.65 5.15 -4.92
C GLU A 268 -3.99 5.22 -5.65
N LYS A 269 -4.16 6.20 -6.55
CA LYS A 269 -5.40 6.40 -7.35
C LYS A 269 -5.70 5.24 -8.31
N TYR A 270 -4.70 4.43 -8.67
CA TYR A 270 -4.81 3.35 -9.65
C TYR A 270 -4.77 1.95 -9.02
N ASN A 271 -4.85 1.89 -7.69
CA ASN A 271 -4.62 0.66 -6.95
C ASN A 271 -5.59 -0.48 -7.31
N ALA A 272 -6.88 -0.13 -7.51
CA ALA A 272 -7.91 -1.09 -7.94
C ALA A 272 -7.67 -1.66 -9.35
N LYS A 273 -6.86 -1.01 -10.20
CA LYS A 273 -6.49 -1.56 -11.52
C LYS A 273 -5.29 -2.49 -11.42
N LEU A 274 -4.35 -2.22 -10.50
CA LEU A 274 -3.20 -3.08 -10.24
C LEU A 274 -3.63 -4.43 -9.65
N SER A 275 -4.57 -4.42 -8.69
CA SER A 275 -5.08 -5.64 -8.06
C SER A 275 -5.89 -6.52 -9.02
N ARG A 276 -6.77 -5.93 -9.85
CA ARG A 276 -7.57 -6.69 -10.83
C ARG A 276 -6.73 -7.32 -11.95
N ASN A 277 -5.56 -6.76 -12.23
CA ASN A 277 -4.68 -7.23 -13.30
C ASN A 277 -3.68 -8.30 -12.83
N GLY A 278 -3.62 -8.63 -11.53
CA GLY A 278 -2.89 -9.81 -11.04
C GLY A 278 -3.47 -11.14 -11.56
N TRP A 279 -4.69 -11.11 -12.09
CA TRP A 279 -5.41 -12.24 -12.70
C TRP A 279 -5.54 -12.07 -14.22
N VAL A 280 -4.45 -11.75 -14.93
CA VAL A 280 -4.44 -11.76 -16.40
C VAL A 280 -4.05 -13.16 -16.89
N GLY A 281 -4.92 -14.11 -16.57
CA GLY A 281 -5.14 -15.30 -17.37
C GLY A 281 -6.59 -15.22 -17.82
N TYR A 282 -6.83 -15.05 -19.11
CA TYR A 282 -8.13 -14.84 -19.78
C TYR A 282 -8.65 -13.40 -19.85
N GLY A 283 -8.24 -12.73 -20.94
CA GLY A 283 -9.16 -12.03 -21.84
C GLY A 283 -9.97 -10.89 -21.25
N LYS A 284 -9.43 -9.66 -21.36
CA LYS A 284 -10.25 -8.45 -21.43
C LYS A 284 -11.19 -8.54 -22.64
N THR A 285 -12.44 -8.95 -22.45
CA THR A 285 -13.52 -8.55 -23.36
C THR A 285 -14.31 -7.43 -22.73
N ASN A 286 -14.40 -6.30 -23.44
CA ASN A 286 -15.37 -5.25 -23.12
C ASN A 286 -16.75 -5.89 -22.92
N PRO A 287 -17.59 -5.41 -21.98
CA PRO A 287 -18.89 -6.00 -21.71
C PRO A 287 -19.71 -6.10 -22.99
N THR A 288 -19.88 -7.32 -23.52
CA THR A 288 -20.71 -7.55 -24.70
C THR A 288 -22.18 -7.33 -24.33
N PRO A 289 -23.04 -6.99 -25.30
CA PRO A 289 -24.49 -6.89 -25.07
C PRO A 289 -25.08 -8.16 -24.43
N GLN A 290 -24.47 -9.31 -24.69
CA GLN A 290 -24.84 -10.60 -24.12
C GLN A 290 -24.45 -10.74 -22.65
N SER A 291 -23.28 -10.23 -22.21
CA SER A 291 -22.91 -10.25 -20.79
C SER A 291 -23.78 -9.31 -19.97
N ARG A 292 -24.14 -8.14 -20.53
CA ARG A 292 -25.10 -7.23 -19.90
C ARG A 292 -26.47 -7.86 -19.71
N ARG A 293 -26.98 -8.60 -20.71
CA ARG A 293 -28.23 -9.35 -20.60
C ARG A 293 -28.17 -10.42 -19.51
N LYS A 294 -27.12 -11.24 -19.49
CA LYS A 294 -26.94 -12.27 -18.44
C LYS A 294 -26.91 -11.67 -17.03
N ILE A 295 -26.26 -10.53 -16.85
CA ILE A 295 -26.23 -9.83 -15.56
C ILE A 295 -27.61 -9.27 -15.22
N ALA A 296 -28.30 -8.65 -16.17
CA ALA A 296 -29.67 -8.17 -15.97
C ALA A 296 -30.62 -9.31 -15.59
N ASP A 297 -30.58 -10.43 -16.31
CA ASP A 297 -31.38 -11.62 -16.01
C ASP A 297 -31.07 -12.19 -14.61
N SER A 298 -29.81 -12.10 -14.18
CA SER A 298 -29.38 -12.55 -12.84
C SER A 298 -29.83 -11.61 -11.73
N ILE A 299 -29.87 -10.30 -11.99
CA ILE A 299 -30.36 -9.29 -11.04
C ILE A 299 -31.89 -9.38 -10.93
N ASP A 300 -32.59 -9.56 -12.04
CA ASP A 300 -34.05 -9.72 -12.06
C ASP A 300 -34.52 -10.99 -11.32
N ALA A 301 -33.67 -12.03 -11.31
CA ALA A 301 -33.94 -13.28 -10.59
C ALA A 301 -33.55 -13.25 -9.10
N ALA A 302 -32.96 -12.16 -8.60
CA ALA A 302 -32.51 -12.08 -7.22
C ALA A 302 -33.73 -12.05 -6.26
N PRO A 303 -33.82 -12.97 -5.29
CA PRO A 303 -34.91 -12.97 -4.33
C PRO A 303 -34.81 -11.72 -3.43
N VAL A 304 -35.92 -11.00 -3.28
CA VAL A 304 -36.04 -9.86 -2.38
C VAL A 304 -37.14 -10.10 -1.37
N ASP A 305 -36.85 -9.79 -0.11
CA ASP A 305 -37.84 -9.86 0.95
C ASP A 305 -38.77 -8.65 0.88
N VAL A 306 -40.05 -8.94 0.76
CA VAL A 306 -41.13 -7.95 0.72
C VAL A 306 -41.96 -8.10 1.98
N VAL A 307 -41.94 -7.08 2.83
CA VAL A 307 -42.62 -7.08 4.13
C VAL A 307 -43.68 -6.00 4.12
N VAL A 308 -44.90 -6.35 4.54
CA VAL A 308 -46.00 -5.39 4.74
C VAL A 308 -46.18 -5.21 6.24
N THR A 309 -45.95 -3.99 6.72
CA THR A 309 -46.14 -3.66 8.13
C THR A 309 -47.61 -3.36 8.36
N LEU A 310 -48.29 -4.23 9.12
CA LEU A 310 -49.73 -4.10 9.40
C LEU A 310 -50.03 -2.95 10.38
N ALA A 311 -49.17 -2.76 11.38
CA ALA A 311 -49.28 -1.68 12.35
C ALA A 311 -47.94 -1.44 13.05
N ARG A 312 -47.72 -0.20 13.50
CA ARG A 312 -46.70 0.14 14.49
C ARG A 312 -47.42 0.59 15.77
N SER A 313 -47.15 -0.07 16.89
CA SER A 313 -47.73 0.26 18.20
C SER A 313 -46.65 0.23 19.28
N LYS A 314 -46.93 0.86 20.43
CA LYS A 314 -46.07 0.84 21.61
C LYS A 314 -46.69 -0.09 22.65
N ILE A 315 -45.89 -0.97 23.25
CA ILE A 315 -46.29 -1.86 24.33
C ILE A 315 -45.37 -1.61 25.54
N ARG A 316 -45.89 -1.78 26.77
CA ARG A 316 -45.05 -1.71 27.98
C ARG A 316 -44.19 -2.97 28.09
N THR A 317 -42.99 -2.85 28.65
CA THR A 317 -42.07 -3.99 28.80
C THR A 317 -42.66 -5.09 29.69
N SER A 318 -43.46 -4.74 30.70
CA SER A 318 -44.21 -5.72 31.51
C SER A 318 -45.13 -6.58 30.67
N ASP A 319 -45.93 -5.95 29.81
CA ASP A 319 -46.98 -6.59 29.03
C ASP A 319 -46.37 -7.45 27.90
N LEU A 320 -45.17 -7.08 27.44
CA LEU A 320 -44.39 -7.90 26.49
C LEU A 320 -43.88 -9.20 27.12
N LEU A 321 -43.52 -9.18 28.41
CA LEU A 321 -43.02 -10.36 29.12
C LEU A 321 -44.15 -11.34 29.48
N ASP A 322 -45.36 -10.83 29.70
CA ASP A 322 -46.54 -11.63 30.08
C ASP A 322 -47.36 -12.12 28.88
N LEU A 323 -46.88 -11.91 27.65
CA LEU A 323 -47.63 -12.15 26.42
C LEU A 323 -47.77 -13.65 26.11
N SER A 324 -49.00 -14.11 25.93
CA SER A 324 -49.36 -15.52 25.74
C SER A 324 -50.12 -15.78 24.43
N VAL A 325 -50.09 -17.03 23.95
CA VAL A 325 -50.78 -17.41 22.71
C VAL A 325 -52.29 -17.29 22.91
N GLY A 326 -52.89 -16.28 22.28
CA GLY A 326 -54.32 -15.97 22.40
C GLY A 326 -54.59 -14.52 22.75
N ASP A 327 -53.57 -13.77 23.17
CA ASP A 327 -53.72 -12.38 23.56
C ASP A 327 -53.97 -11.46 22.36
N ILE A 328 -54.83 -10.46 22.58
CA ILE A 328 -55.24 -9.49 21.56
C ILE A 328 -54.41 -8.23 21.72
N ILE A 329 -53.53 -7.96 20.77
CA ILE A 329 -52.75 -6.73 20.73
C ILE A 329 -53.58 -5.66 20.01
N THR A 330 -54.03 -4.65 20.75
CA THR A 330 -54.71 -3.49 20.18
C THR A 330 -53.68 -2.55 19.55
N THR A 331 -53.91 -2.16 18.30
CA THR A 331 -53.04 -1.26 17.55
C THR A 331 -53.72 0.09 17.35
N GLU A 332 -52.97 1.19 17.41
CA GLU A 332 -53.48 2.56 17.17
C GLU A 332 -53.83 2.84 15.70
N GLN A 333 -53.55 1.89 14.81
CA GLN A 333 -53.76 2.03 13.37
C GLN A 333 -55.11 1.44 12.94
N ALA A 334 -55.91 2.23 12.23
CA ALA A 334 -57.21 1.79 11.71
C ALA A 334 -57.05 0.69 10.65
N ALA A 335 -57.92 -0.32 10.68
CA ALA A 335 -57.85 -1.48 9.78
C ALA A 335 -57.95 -1.14 8.28
N ASN A 336 -58.54 0.01 7.93
CA ASN A 336 -58.72 0.48 6.55
C ASN A 336 -57.66 1.49 6.12
N SER A 337 -56.65 1.76 6.95
CA SER A 337 -55.58 2.70 6.62
C SER A 337 -54.57 2.09 5.65
N ALA A 338 -53.85 2.96 4.95
CA ALA A 338 -52.75 2.55 4.11
C ALA A 338 -51.62 1.91 4.94
N LEU A 339 -51.15 0.76 4.48
CA LEU A 339 -50.05 -0.02 5.04
C LEU A 339 -48.75 0.28 4.32
N GLU A 340 -47.65 0.24 5.06
CA GLU A 340 -46.31 0.44 4.52
C GLU A 340 -45.75 -0.90 4.03
N LEU A 341 -45.35 -0.94 2.75
CA LEU A 341 -44.66 -2.08 2.15
C LEU A 341 -43.20 -1.70 1.93
N SER A 342 -42.33 -2.45 2.59
CA SER A 342 -40.88 -2.34 2.49
C SER A 342 -40.30 -3.47 1.64
N VAL A 343 -39.26 -3.13 0.89
CA VAL A 343 -38.42 -4.09 0.15
C VAL A 343 -37.04 -4.01 0.78
N GLN A 344 -36.57 -5.10 1.39
CA GLN A 344 -35.29 -5.10 2.13
C GLN A 344 -35.21 -3.95 3.16
N ASP A 345 -36.23 -3.83 4.01
CA ASP A 345 -36.38 -2.80 5.06
C ASP A 345 -36.44 -1.34 4.58
N VAL A 346 -36.50 -1.11 3.27
CA VAL A 346 -36.71 0.24 2.71
C VAL A 346 -38.17 0.42 2.30
N PRO A 347 -38.92 1.37 2.89
CA PRO A 347 -40.28 1.67 2.46
C PRO A 347 -40.29 2.15 1.02
N LYS A 348 -41.10 1.49 0.18
CA LYS A 348 -41.24 1.85 -1.24
C LYS A 348 -42.67 2.01 -1.70
N PHE A 349 -43.63 1.35 -1.06
CA PHE A 349 -45.00 1.35 -1.53
C PHE A 349 -45.98 1.52 -0.38
N SER A 350 -47.09 2.19 -0.67
CA SER A 350 -48.29 2.23 0.14
C SER A 350 -49.27 1.19 -0.39
N ALA A 351 -49.82 0.34 0.49
CA ALA A 351 -50.67 -0.77 0.12
C ALA A 351 -51.90 -0.91 1.03
N ILE A 352 -52.97 -1.54 0.56
CA ILE A 352 -54.14 -1.91 1.39
C ILE A 352 -54.19 -3.42 1.56
N ALA A 353 -54.44 -3.88 2.81
CA ALA A 353 -54.67 -5.29 3.08
C ALA A 353 -56.00 -5.76 2.46
N GLY A 354 -55.96 -6.92 1.83
CA GLY A 354 -57.12 -7.55 1.22
C GLY A 354 -56.97 -9.06 1.12
N ALA A 355 -57.90 -9.69 0.40
CA ALA A 355 -57.85 -11.11 0.10
C ALA A 355 -57.97 -11.31 -1.41
N TYR A 356 -57.07 -12.12 -1.99
CA TYR A 356 -57.11 -12.50 -3.40
C TYR A 356 -57.11 -14.02 -3.51
N LYS A 357 -58.15 -14.58 -4.15
CA LYS A 357 -58.35 -16.03 -4.33
C LYS A 357 -58.20 -16.83 -3.02
N GLY A 358 -58.78 -16.33 -1.93
CA GLY A 358 -58.76 -16.98 -0.62
C GLY A 358 -57.43 -16.87 0.15
N LYS A 359 -56.44 -16.13 -0.37
CA LYS A 359 -55.17 -15.85 0.32
C LYS A 359 -55.09 -14.39 0.75
N LYS A 360 -54.39 -14.12 1.86
CA LYS A 360 -54.05 -12.76 2.28
C LYS A 360 -53.23 -12.08 1.18
N ALA A 361 -53.59 -10.86 0.83
CA ALA A 361 -52.95 -10.09 -0.23
C ALA A 361 -52.84 -8.62 0.18
N ALA A 362 -51.91 -7.88 -0.44
CA ALA A 362 -51.82 -6.43 -0.30
C ALA A 362 -51.89 -5.80 -1.68
N GLN A 363 -52.76 -4.80 -1.86
CA GLN A 363 -52.89 -4.06 -3.11
C GLN A 363 -52.05 -2.79 -3.04
N ILE A 364 -51.05 -2.67 -3.91
CA ILE A 364 -50.23 -1.46 -4.03
C ILE A 364 -51.09 -0.32 -4.58
N GLN A 365 -51.11 0.81 -3.87
CA GLN A 365 -51.84 2.02 -4.28
C GLN A 365 -50.91 3.07 -4.86
N ALA A 366 -49.80 3.35 -4.18
CA ALA A 366 -48.89 4.43 -4.55
C ALA A 366 -47.45 4.06 -4.22
N THR A 367 -46.53 4.61 -5.00
CA THR A 367 -45.09 4.56 -4.71
C THR A 367 -44.76 5.66 -3.71
N ILE A 368 -44.03 5.31 -2.66
CA ILE A 368 -43.46 6.25 -1.70
C ILE A 368 -42.09 6.65 -2.25
N GLU A 369 -41.91 7.94 -2.54
CA GLU A 369 -40.58 8.44 -2.88
C GLU A 369 -39.69 8.39 -1.62
N PRO A 370 -38.47 7.85 -1.71
CA PRO A 370 -37.56 7.87 -0.58
C PRO A 370 -37.28 9.32 -0.24
N LYS A 371 -37.73 9.76 0.94
CA LYS A 371 -37.31 11.05 1.51
C LYS A 371 -35.79 10.99 1.55
N SER A 372 -35.12 11.85 0.77
CA SER A 372 -33.68 12.03 0.86
C SER A 372 -33.34 12.16 2.34
N ARG A 373 -32.37 11.37 2.82
CA ARG A 373 -31.74 11.64 4.12
C ARG A 373 -31.15 13.04 4.03
N GLU A 374 -31.93 14.04 4.43
CA GLU A 374 -31.39 15.34 4.83
C GLU A 374 -30.40 15.03 5.95
N ALA A 375 -29.18 15.52 5.75
CA ALA A 375 -28.08 15.39 6.68
C ALA A 375 -28.52 15.82 8.08
N ASP A 376 -28.02 15.15 9.10
CA ASP A 376 -28.16 15.55 10.50
C ASP A 376 -27.85 17.05 10.64
N GLU A 377 -28.88 17.87 10.79
CA GLU A 377 -28.76 19.22 11.33
C GLU A 377 -28.35 19.07 12.79
N ILE A 378 -27.06 19.31 13.05
CA ILE A 378 -26.55 19.56 14.39
C ILE A 378 -27.09 20.94 14.79
N ASP A 379 -28.02 20.93 15.73
CA ASP A 379 -28.59 22.07 16.43
C ASP A 379 -27.50 22.91 17.13
N PRO A 380 -27.25 24.18 16.76
CA PRO A 380 -26.25 25.03 17.40
C PRO A 380 -26.91 26.02 18.36
N GLU A 381 -27.78 25.58 19.27
CA GLU A 381 -28.29 26.46 20.33
C GLU A 381 -28.40 25.74 21.69
N GLN A 382 -27.25 25.39 22.29
CA GLN A 382 -27.14 25.21 23.75
C GLN A 382 -25.73 25.60 24.24
N GLU A 383 -25.47 26.89 24.36
CA GLU A 383 -24.46 27.41 25.30
C GLU A 383 -24.89 28.81 25.78
N LEU A 384 -25.67 28.84 26.86
CA LEU A 384 -25.65 29.92 27.85
C LEU A 384 -26.08 29.31 29.20
N ASP A 385 -25.17 29.37 30.17
CA ASP A 385 -25.39 29.79 31.57
C ASP A 385 -24.33 29.16 32.47
N ASP A 386 -23.23 29.87 32.71
CA ASP A 386 -22.70 29.95 34.08
C ASP A 386 -22.09 31.33 34.35
N ASP A 387 -22.31 31.75 35.59
CA ASP A 387 -22.42 33.09 36.10
C ASP A 387 -21.06 33.72 36.43
N SER A 388 -21.09 35.04 36.45
CA SER A 388 -20.04 36.02 36.74
C SER A 388 -19.50 35.96 38.20
N PRO A 389 -18.43 36.71 38.60
CA PRO A 389 -18.55 38.17 38.79
C PRO A 389 -17.29 39.04 38.48
N THR A 390 -17.58 40.30 38.11
CA THR A 390 -16.95 41.61 38.47
C THR A 390 -15.73 41.59 39.41
N THR A 391 -14.72 42.48 39.33
CA THR A 391 -14.74 43.96 39.23
C THR A 391 -13.28 44.49 39.06
N SER A 392 -13.14 45.67 38.45
CA SER A 392 -12.12 46.72 38.65
C SER A 392 -10.68 46.38 39.05
N GLU A 393 -9.71 46.87 38.26
CA GLU A 393 -8.61 47.70 38.77
C GLU A 393 -7.96 48.47 37.61
N ALA A 394 -7.83 49.78 37.83
CA ALA A 394 -7.09 50.72 37.01
C ALA A 394 -5.62 50.75 37.47
N GLU A 395 -4.67 50.99 36.56
CA GLU A 395 -3.65 52.05 36.67
C GLU A 395 -2.49 51.87 35.67
N ASN A 396 -2.22 52.99 34.97
CA ASN A 396 -0.92 53.56 34.63
C ASN A 396 0.08 52.81 33.72
N ALA A 397 0.29 53.40 32.54
CA ALA A 397 1.61 53.99 32.17
C ALA A 397 1.46 55.02 31.01
N GLU A 398 1.42 56.30 31.39
CA GLU A 398 1.95 57.48 30.64
C GLU A 398 3.48 57.35 30.45
N ALA A 399 4.23 58.04 29.59
CA ALA A 399 4.04 59.04 28.53
C ALA A 399 5.40 59.29 27.81
N ASP A 400 5.35 60.13 26.78
CA ASP A 400 6.38 61.04 26.23
C ASP A 400 7.43 60.60 25.19
N MET A 401 7.22 61.07 23.95
CA MET A 401 8.11 62.08 23.31
C MET A 401 7.40 62.80 22.13
N GLU A 402 7.43 64.14 22.17
CA GLU A 402 7.10 65.13 21.12
C GLU A 402 7.87 64.86 19.80
N GLU A 403 7.60 65.40 18.61
CA GLU A 403 7.16 66.75 18.22
C GLU A 403 6.76 66.76 16.72
N THR A 404 6.05 67.82 16.35
CA THR A 404 5.39 68.20 15.09
C THR A 404 6.19 68.13 13.77
N LEU A 405 5.49 67.87 12.65
CA LEU A 405 5.38 68.79 11.48
C LEU A 405 4.42 68.26 10.39
N ASP A 406 3.50 69.13 9.97
CA ASP A 406 2.61 69.04 8.81
C ASP A 406 3.35 68.80 7.49
N VAL A 407 2.67 68.14 6.52
CA VAL A 407 2.60 68.46 5.06
C VAL A 407 2.01 67.25 4.29
N ALA A 408 0.82 67.42 3.73
CA ALA A 408 0.24 66.59 2.65
C ALA A 408 1.03 66.82 1.32
N PRO A 409 0.98 66.00 0.23
CA PRO A 409 -0.22 65.32 -0.27
C PRO A 409 -0.05 64.02 -1.11
N SER A 410 -1.21 63.51 -1.57
CA SER A 410 -1.49 62.93 -2.90
C SER A 410 -1.15 61.46 -3.25
N LYS A 411 -2.21 60.76 -3.68
CA LYS A 411 -2.27 59.43 -4.33
C LYS A 411 -1.45 59.34 -5.63
N PRO A 412 -0.90 58.17 -5.98
CA PRO A 412 -0.50 57.88 -7.36
C PRO A 412 -1.58 57.11 -8.13
N ALA A 413 -1.78 57.54 -9.38
CA ALA A 413 -2.70 56.99 -10.36
C ALA A 413 -2.08 55.84 -11.18
N VAL A 414 -2.94 54.91 -11.60
CA VAL A 414 -2.65 53.74 -12.45
C VAL A 414 -2.61 54.15 -13.94
N PRO A 415 -1.64 53.71 -14.75
CA PRO A 415 -1.65 53.93 -16.20
C PRO A 415 -2.36 52.79 -16.98
N PRO A 416 -3.07 53.09 -18.09
CA PRO A 416 -3.81 52.09 -18.88
C PRO A 416 -2.98 51.40 -19.97
N LYS A 417 -3.35 50.15 -20.29
CA LYS A 417 -2.79 49.30 -21.36
C LYS A 417 -3.16 49.80 -22.77
N PRO A 418 -2.29 49.65 -23.79
CA PRO A 418 -2.58 50.02 -25.17
C PRO A 418 -3.31 48.92 -25.97
N LYS A 419 -4.19 49.35 -26.89
CA LYS A 419 -4.92 48.55 -27.91
C LYS A 419 -4.04 48.28 -29.15
N PRO A 420 -4.33 47.22 -29.94
CA PRO A 420 -3.53 46.84 -31.11
C PRO A 420 -3.91 47.63 -32.37
N VAL A 421 -2.91 47.92 -33.21
CA VAL A 421 -3.04 48.52 -34.54
C VAL A 421 -2.68 47.48 -35.61
N SER A 422 -3.45 47.47 -36.70
CA SER A 422 -3.36 46.53 -37.82
C SER A 422 -2.62 47.09 -39.06
N LYS A 423 -1.86 46.20 -39.73
CA LYS A 423 -1.43 46.17 -41.17
C LYS A 423 -0.32 47.16 -41.62
N PRO A 424 0.43 46.91 -42.75
CA PRO A 424 0.14 46.04 -43.89
C PRO A 424 1.31 45.17 -44.46
N VAL A 425 0.99 44.54 -45.59
CA VAL A 425 1.64 43.56 -46.49
C VAL A 425 2.92 44.01 -47.21
N SER A 426 3.89 43.08 -47.42
CA SER A 426 4.78 42.98 -48.61
C SER A 426 5.45 41.57 -48.62
N ARG A 427 5.12 40.65 -49.52
CA ARG A 427 5.60 40.36 -50.90
C ARG A 427 7.05 39.82 -51.02
N THR A 428 7.13 38.52 -51.38
CA THR A 428 8.14 37.82 -52.22
C THR A 428 9.63 37.83 -51.83
N LYS A 429 10.19 36.64 -51.58
CA LYS A 429 10.95 35.88 -52.59
C LYS A 429 10.98 34.40 -52.25
#